data_AF-A0A8J5KYF9-F1
#
_entry.id   AF-A0A8J5KYF9-F1
#
_cell.length_a   1.000
_cell.length_b   1.000
_cell.length_c   1.000
_cell.angle_alpha   90.00
_cell.angle_beta   90.00
_cell.angle_gamma   90.00
#
_symmetry.space_group_name_H-M   'P 1'
#
loop_
_entity.id
_entity.type
_entity.pdbx_description
1 polymer ?
#
loop_
_entity_poly.entity_id
_entity_poly.type
_entity_poly.pdbx_seq_one_letter_code
_entity_poly.pdbx_strand_id
1 'polypeptide(L)'
;MHLDYISNFAATLGHTLVKHRMKPRVYIGCMKCGPVLAKKGVRYYEPENWKFGGDGNKYFRHATGQLYAISNELAAYISINQHILHKYVNEDVSLGSWFIGLDVEHIDDRKLCCGTPPDCEWKAQAGNTCVASFDWSCSGICDSVDRIKEVHQRCSENSSAIWNAVF
;
A
#
# COMPACT_ATOMS: atom_id res chain seq x y z
N MET A 1 7.93 -0.92 22.84
CA MET A 1 7.98 -0.30 21.49
C MET A 1 7.77 1.18 21.72
N HIS A 2 8.82 2.01 21.59
CA HIS A 2 8.72 3.45 21.83
C HIS A 2 7.82 4.08 20.76
N LEU A 3 6.91 4.97 21.16
CA LEU A 3 5.93 5.64 20.29
C LEU A 3 6.59 6.50 19.18
N ASP A 4 7.88 6.78 19.30
CA ASP A 4 8.66 7.63 18.38
C ASP A 4 8.91 6.99 16.99
N TYR A 5 8.72 5.67 16.84
CA TYR A 5 8.95 4.97 15.56
C TYR A 5 7.76 5.05 14.58
N ILE A 6 6.58 5.50 15.05
CA ILE A 6 5.36 5.55 14.23
C ILE A 6 5.07 7.00 13.76
N SER A 7 5.64 8.02 14.39
CA SER A 7 5.26 9.43 14.18
C SER A 7 5.85 10.11 12.95
N ASN A 8 6.88 9.56 12.31
CA ASN A 8 7.70 10.31 11.33
C ASN A 8 7.36 10.07 9.86
N PHE A 9 6.12 9.66 9.55
CA PHE A 9 5.58 9.64 8.18
C PHE A 9 4.19 10.30 8.09
N ALA A 10 3.70 10.80 9.23
CA ALA A 10 2.33 11.25 9.39
C ALA A 10 2.05 12.57 8.66
N ALA A 11 3.05 13.45 8.50
CA ALA A 11 2.87 14.70 7.77
C ALA A 11 2.71 14.44 6.27
N THR A 12 3.62 13.64 5.69
CA THR A 12 3.55 13.26 4.28
C THR A 12 2.28 12.47 3.98
N LEU A 13 1.93 11.51 4.83
CA LEU A 13 0.65 10.79 4.72
C LEU A 13 -0.54 11.74 4.77
N GLY A 14 -0.56 12.66 5.75
CA GLY A 14 -1.61 13.67 5.91
C GLY A 14 -1.79 14.51 4.65
N HIS A 15 -0.70 15.01 4.05
CA HIS A 15 -0.75 15.77 2.80
C HIS A 15 -1.28 14.93 1.62
N THR A 16 -0.93 13.64 1.54
CA THR A 16 -1.49 12.74 0.52
C THR A 16 -3.00 12.57 0.72
N LEU A 17 -3.47 12.29 1.95
CA LEU A 17 -4.88 12.04 2.21
C LEU A 17 -5.74 13.30 2.03
N VAL A 18 -5.24 14.46 2.48
CA VAL A 18 -5.92 15.76 2.39
C VAL A 18 -6.30 16.13 0.96
N LYS A 19 -5.43 15.84 -0.02
CA LYS A 19 -5.69 16.10 -1.44
C LYS A 19 -6.91 15.36 -1.98
N HIS A 20 -7.32 14.28 -1.32
CA HIS A 20 -8.38 13.40 -1.75
C HIS A 20 -9.55 13.32 -0.76
N ARG A 21 -9.50 14.04 0.37
CA ARG A 21 -10.47 13.92 1.48
C ARG A 21 -11.93 14.17 1.09
N MET A 22 -12.16 15.03 0.08
CA MET A 22 -13.50 15.39 -0.38
C MET A 22 -13.98 14.54 -1.57
N LYS A 23 -13.13 13.66 -2.10
CA LYS A 23 -13.48 12.84 -3.26
C LYS A 23 -14.25 11.60 -2.80
N PRO A 24 -15.44 11.32 -3.37
CA PRO A 24 -16.13 10.06 -3.13
C PRO A 24 -15.39 8.91 -3.83
N ARG A 25 -15.58 7.68 -3.33
CA ARG A 25 -15.12 6.43 -3.97
C ARG A 25 -13.67 6.43 -4.45
N VAL A 26 -12.75 6.85 -3.59
CA VAL A 26 -11.31 6.82 -3.89
C VAL A 26 -10.64 5.61 -3.25
N TYR A 27 -9.76 4.96 -4.03
CA TYR A 27 -8.80 3.95 -3.57
C TYR A 27 -7.38 4.44 -3.89
N ILE A 28 -6.60 4.73 -2.85
CA ILE A 28 -5.24 5.27 -2.92
C ILE A 28 -4.25 4.19 -2.53
N GLY A 29 -3.18 4.07 -3.30
CA GLY A 29 -2.11 3.13 -3.00
C GLY A 29 -1.03 3.19 -4.04
N CYS A 30 0.03 2.43 -3.85
CA CYS A 30 0.98 2.19 -4.93
C CYS A 30 0.43 1.10 -5.85
N MET A 31 -0.13 1.52 -6.99
CA MET A 31 -0.91 0.66 -7.85
C MET A 31 -0.01 -0.23 -8.71
N LYS A 32 -0.30 -1.52 -8.75
CA LYS A 32 0.44 -2.52 -9.54
C LYS A 32 -0.50 -3.48 -10.26
N CYS A 33 0.08 -4.22 -11.21
CA CYS A 33 -0.48 -5.44 -11.79
C CYS A 33 0.66 -6.47 -11.81
N GLY A 34 0.57 -7.48 -10.96
CA GLY A 34 1.57 -8.55 -10.84
C GLY A 34 1.10 -9.86 -11.51
N PRO A 35 2.01 -10.79 -11.80
CA PRO A 35 1.63 -12.11 -12.30
C PRO A 35 0.74 -12.83 -11.30
N VAL A 36 -0.27 -13.56 -11.78
CA VAL A 36 -1.07 -14.45 -10.94
C VAL A 36 -0.18 -15.59 -10.45
N LEU A 37 -0.18 -15.86 -9.14
CA LEU A 37 0.67 -16.89 -8.54
C LEU A 37 0.01 -18.27 -8.68
N ALA A 38 -0.05 -18.80 -9.90
CA ALA A 38 -0.72 -20.06 -10.23
C ALA A 38 0.14 -21.32 -10.02
N LYS A 39 1.43 -21.17 -9.69
CA LYS A 39 2.33 -22.33 -9.47
C LYS A 39 2.20 -22.86 -8.05
N LYS A 40 1.79 -24.12 -7.89
CA LYS A 40 1.78 -24.79 -6.57
C LYS A 40 3.18 -24.78 -5.93
N GLY A 41 3.21 -24.57 -4.61
CA GLY A 41 4.45 -24.58 -3.82
C GLY A 41 5.18 -23.24 -3.72
N VAL A 42 4.72 -22.19 -4.41
CA VAL A 42 5.23 -20.82 -4.19
C VAL A 42 4.47 -20.15 -3.04
N ARG A 43 5.12 -19.21 -2.35
CA ARG A 43 4.47 -18.35 -1.36
C ARG A 43 3.30 -17.63 -2.04
N TYR A 44 2.15 -17.62 -1.38
CA TYR A 44 0.92 -17.00 -1.89
C TYR A 44 0.34 -17.62 -3.17
N TYR A 45 0.55 -18.93 -3.38
CA TYR A 45 -0.16 -19.67 -4.43
C TYR A 45 -1.68 -19.45 -4.35
N GLU A 46 -2.27 -19.01 -5.46
CA GLU A 46 -3.70 -18.75 -5.58
C GLU A 46 -4.43 -19.97 -6.16
N PRO A 47 -5.17 -20.75 -5.35
CA PRO A 47 -5.87 -21.95 -5.83
C PRO A 47 -6.96 -21.63 -6.86
N GLU A 48 -7.56 -20.45 -6.80
CA GLU A 48 -8.61 -20.00 -7.72
C GLU A 48 -8.05 -19.09 -8.83
N ASN A 49 -6.78 -19.28 -9.20
CA ASN A 49 -6.09 -18.50 -10.23
C ASN A 49 -6.83 -18.43 -11.57
N TRP A 50 -7.62 -19.47 -11.90
CA TRP A 50 -8.44 -19.56 -13.11
C TRP A 50 -9.48 -18.43 -13.23
N LYS A 51 -9.86 -17.78 -12.12
CA LYS A 51 -10.76 -16.61 -12.12
C LYS A 51 -10.12 -15.36 -12.71
N PHE A 52 -8.80 -15.30 -12.78
CA PHE A 52 -8.04 -14.20 -13.38
C PHE A 52 -7.72 -14.43 -14.87
N GLY A 53 -8.33 -15.44 -15.48
CA GLY A 53 -8.09 -15.87 -16.85
C GLY A 53 -7.14 -17.07 -16.95
N GLY A 54 -6.53 -17.24 -18.12
CA GLY A 54 -5.54 -18.30 -18.39
C GLY A 54 -4.09 -17.95 -18.05
N ASP A 55 -3.19 -18.84 -18.42
CA ASP A 55 -1.76 -18.73 -18.16
C ASP A 55 -1.16 -17.42 -18.69
N GLY A 56 -0.30 -16.79 -17.89
CA GLY A 56 0.35 -15.52 -18.21
C GLY A 56 -0.48 -14.27 -17.87
N ASN A 57 -1.73 -14.42 -17.43
CA ASN A 57 -2.52 -13.29 -16.94
C ASN A 57 -1.97 -12.72 -15.63
N LYS A 58 -2.34 -11.46 -15.42
CA LYS A 58 -1.99 -10.68 -14.23
C LYS A 58 -3.22 -10.50 -13.37
N TYR A 59 -3.00 -10.34 -12.07
CA TYR A 59 -4.06 -9.83 -11.20
C TYR A 59 -4.56 -8.50 -11.74
N PHE A 60 -5.86 -8.22 -11.54
CA PHE A 60 -6.40 -6.89 -11.80
C PHE A 60 -5.63 -5.82 -11.01
N ARG A 61 -5.76 -4.56 -11.44
CA ARG A 61 -5.07 -3.45 -10.79
C ARG A 61 -5.45 -3.37 -9.31
N HIS A 62 -4.44 -3.35 -8.44
CA HIS A 62 -4.60 -3.26 -6.99
C HIS A 62 -3.43 -2.47 -6.39
N ALA A 63 -3.62 -1.90 -5.20
CA ALA A 63 -2.53 -1.31 -4.42
C ALA A 63 -1.63 -2.41 -3.86
N THR A 64 -0.36 -2.07 -3.58
CA THR A 64 0.56 -2.99 -2.90
C THR A 64 0.24 -3.01 -1.40
N GLY A 65 0.19 -4.21 -0.79
CA GLY A 65 -0.27 -4.41 0.61
C GLY A 65 0.50 -3.75 1.75
N GLN A 66 1.54 -2.92 1.50
CA GLN A 66 2.21 -2.18 2.58
C GLN A 66 1.33 -1.08 3.16
N LEU A 67 0.69 -0.30 2.29
CA LEU A 67 -0.22 0.77 2.70
C LEU A 67 -1.14 1.18 1.55
N TYR A 68 -2.41 1.32 1.88
CA TYR A 68 -3.44 1.89 1.02
C TYR A 68 -4.47 2.63 1.87
N ALA A 69 -5.24 3.50 1.22
CA ALA A 69 -6.36 4.20 1.84
C ALA A 69 -7.58 4.08 0.94
N ILE A 70 -8.75 4.02 1.56
CA ILE A 70 -10.04 4.01 0.86
C ILE A 70 -10.94 5.09 1.46
N SER A 71 -11.79 5.69 0.63
CA SER A 71 -12.81 6.64 1.09
C SER A 71 -13.79 5.97 2.06
N ASN A 72 -14.43 6.77 2.92
CA ASN A 72 -15.41 6.30 3.90
C ASN A 72 -16.57 5.53 3.23
N GLU A 73 -17.04 5.98 2.07
CA GLU A 73 -18.10 5.33 1.29
C GLU A 73 -17.71 3.89 0.89
N LEU A 74 -16.47 3.66 0.43
CA LEU A 74 -15.99 2.31 0.10
C LEU A 74 -15.81 1.45 1.35
N ALA A 75 -15.33 2.02 2.45
CA ALA A 75 -15.23 1.29 3.71
C ALA A 75 -16.62 0.84 4.21
N ALA A 76 -17.63 1.70 4.10
CA ALA A 76 -19.01 1.37 4.43
C ALA A 76 -19.56 0.27 3.50
N TYR A 77 -19.32 0.39 2.19
CA TYR A 77 -19.70 -0.64 1.20
C TYR A 77 -19.10 -2.00 1.56
N ILE A 78 -17.81 -2.07 1.90
CA ILE A 78 -17.16 -3.31 2.32
C ILE A 78 -17.81 -3.85 3.59
N SER A 79 -18.02 -3.00 4.61
CA SER A 79 -18.60 -3.42 5.89
C SER A 79 -19.99 -4.06 5.73
N ILE A 80 -20.84 -3.47 4.89
CA ILE A 80 -22.19 -3.95 4.59
C ILE A 80 -22.14 -5.26 3.79
N ASN A 81 -21.30 -5.32 2.75
CA ASN A 81 -21.31 -6.42 1.78
C ASN A 81 -20.27 -7.52 2.05
N GLN A 82 -19.50 -7.45 3.14
CA GLN A 82 -18.39 -8.36 3.43
C GLN A 82 -18.71 -9.86 3.36
N HIS A 83 -19.97 -10.25 3.54
CA HIS A 83 -20.43 -11.63 3.51
C HIS A 83 -20.48 -12.23 2.09
N ILE A 84 -20.53 -11.40 1.04
CA ILE A 84 -20.48 -11.82 -0.37
C ILE A 84 -19.17 -11.41 -1.05
N LEU A 85 -18.35 -10.57 -0.42
CA LEU A 85 -17.07 -10.15 -0.97
C LEU A 85 -16.07 -11.31 -0.94
N HIS A 86 -15.71 -11.79 -2.13
CA HIS A 86 -14.81 -12.92 -2.30
C HIS A 86 -13.37 -12.59 -1.87
N LYS A 87 -12.76 -13.46 -1.07
CA LYS A 87 -11.39 -13.28 -0.56
C LYS A 87 -10.45 -14.24 -1.27
N TYR A 88 -9.44 -13.69 -1.92
CA TYR A 88 -8.30 -14.40 -2.47
C TYR A 88 -7.22 -14.59 -1.41
N VAL A 89 -6.16 -15.34 -1.73
CA VAL A 89 -5.06 -15.64 -0.80
C VAL A 89 -4.33 -14.37 -0.34
N ASN A 90 -4.27 -13.34 -1.19
CA ASN A 90 -3.66 -12.04 -0.87
C ASN A 90 -4.76 -11.01 -0.56
N GLU A 91 -4.61 -10.25 0.52
CA GLU A 91 -5.64 -9.28 0.93
C GLU A 91 -5.68 -8.07 0.00
N ASP A 92 -4.52 -7.63 -0.49
CA ASP A 92 -4.39 -6.52 -1.44
C ASP A 92 -5.05 -6.85 -2.79
N VAL A 93 -4.89 -8.08 -3.28
CA VAL A 93 -5.59 -8.62 -4.46
C VAL A 93 -7.10 -8.69 -4.22
N SER A 94 -7.52 -9.13 -3.03
CA SER A 94 -8.95 -9.18 -2.66
C SER A 94 -9.58 -7.80 -2.72
N LEU A 95 -8.97 -6.83 -2.03
CA LEU A 95 -9.44 -5.46 -1.96
C LEU A 95 -9.52 -4.82 -3.36
N GLY A 96 -8.45 -4.94 -4.15
CA GLY A 96 -8.44 -4.41 -5.52
C GLY A 96 -9.53 -5.04 -6.39
N SER A 97 -9.72 -6.36 -6.30
CA SER A 97 -10.74 -7.07 -7.08
C SER A 97 -12.16 -6.61 -6.76
N TRP A 98 -12.47 -6.26 -5.52
CA TRP A 98 -13.79 -5.72 -5.14
C TRP A 98 -14.09 -4.39 -5.83
N PHE A 99 -13.07 -3.57 -6.08
CA PHE A 99 -13.22 -2.23 -6.64
C PHE A 99 -13.23 -2.19 -8.17
N ILE A 100 -12.76 -3.23 -8.86
CA ILE A 100 -12.80 -3.29 -10.33
C ILE A 100 -14.22 -3.23 -10.89
N GLY A 101 -15.19 -3.79 -10.16
CA GLY A 101 -16.61 -3.76 -10.55
C GLY A 101 -17.36 -2.50 -10.11
N LEU A 102 -16.70 -1.55 -9.44
CA LEU A 102 -17.30 -0.33 -8.90
C LEU A 102 -16.74 0.91 -9.60
N ASP A 103 -17.50 2.00 -9.59
CA ASP A 103 -17.04 3.32 -10.06
C ASP A 103 -16.08 3.96 -9.04
N VAL A 104 -14.84 3.45 -9.00
CA VAL A 104 -13.79 3.82 -8.04
C VAL A 104 -12.61 4.50 -8.73
N GLU A 105 -12.22 5.68 -8.25
CA GLU A 105 -11.00 6.37 -8.67
C GLU A 105 -9.78 5.69 -8.04
N HIS A 106 -8.93 5.08 -8.87
CA HIS A 106 -7.68 4.46 -8.45
C HIS A 106 -6.54 5.49 -8.53
N ILE A 107 -5.98 5.85 -7.39
CA ILE A 107 -4.89 6.83 -7.28
C ILE A 107 -3.58 6.08 -7.04
N ASP A 108 -2.66 6.17 -8.02
CA ASP A 108 -1.31 5.62 -7.93
C ASP A 108 -0.36 6.60 -7.26
N ASP A 109 -0.12 6.44 -5.95
CA ASP A 109 0.87 7.21 -5.21
C ASP A 109 2.10 6.34 -4.89
N ARG A 110 3.19 6.58 -5.63
CA ARG A 110 4.45 5.85 -5.51
C ARG A 110 5.21 6.13 -4.21
N LYS A 111 4.79 7.12 -3.43
CA LYS A 111 5.34 7.36 -2.08
C LYS A 111 4.90 6.29 -1.08
N LEU A 112 3.83 5.54 -1.38
CA LEU A 112 3.31 4.46 -0.54
C LEU A 112 4.05 3.12 -0.74
N CYS A 113 5.12 3.07 -1.55
CA CYS A 113 5.82 1.82 -1.86
C CYS A 113 7.31 2.01 -2.20
N CYS A 114 8.03 2.83 -1.43
CA CYS A 114 9.46 2.99 -1.66
C CYS A 114 10.25 1.74 -1.24
N GLY A 115 11.43 1.55 -1.82
CA GLY A 115 12.44 0.68 -1.26
C GLY A 115 12.93 1.20 0.09
N THR A 116 13.51 0.31 0.90
CA THR A 116 14.36 0.73 2.03
C THR A 116 15.66 1.39 1.50
N PRO A 117 16.57 1.87 2.37
CA PRO A 117 17.82 2.49 1.92
C PRO A 117 18.57 1.68 0.86
N PRO A 118 19.12 2.34 -0.19
CA PRO A 118 19.22 3.80 -0.35
C PRO A 118 18.02 4.48 -1.05
N ASP A 119 16.99 3.75 -1.48
CA ASP A 119 15.92 4.29 -2.35
C ASP A 119 15.10 5.38 -1.65
N CYS A 120 14.67 5.14 -0.41
CA CYS A 120 13.90 6.12 0.36
C CYS A 120 14.66 7.44 0.58
N GLU A 121 15.98 7.37 0.78
CA GLU A 121 16.85 8.53 1.03
C GLU A 121 16.98 9.37 -0.24
N TRP A 122 17.25 8.73 -1.37
CA TRP A 122 17.33 9.41 -2.67
C TRP A 122 15.99 10.06 -3.04
N LYS A 123 14.87 9.40 -2.77
CA LYS A 123 13.54 9.97 -3.00
C LYS A 123 13.27 11.17 -2.08
N ALA A 124 13.65 11.10 -0.81
CA ALA A 124 13.54 12.23 0.11
C ALA A 124 14.39 13.43 -0.35
N GLN A 125 15.64 13.20 -0.78
CA GLN A 125 16.52 14.24 -1.34
C GLN A 125 15.94 14.90 -2.59
N ALA A 126 15.17 14.14 -3.39
CA ALA A 126 14.45 14.65 -4.55
C ALA A 126 13.09 15.31 -4.22
N GLY A 127 12.77 15.53 -2.94
CA GLY A 127 11.49 16.13 -2.50
C GLY A 127 10.29 15.16 -2.55
N ASN A 128 10.53 13.86 -2.77
CA ASN A 128 9.53 12.82 -2.83
C ASN A 128 9.61 11.91 -1.60
N THR A 129 9.54 12.50 -0.41
CA THR A 129 9.53 11.77 0.86
C THR A 129 8.53 10.62 0.80
N CYS A 130 8.99 9.44 1.20
CA CYS A 130 8.21 8.22 1.19
C CYS A 130 7.28 8.20 2.41
N VAL A 131 6.07 7.67 2.21
CA VAL A 131 5.11 7.40 3.29
C VAL A 131 5.34 5.99 3.85
N ALA A 132 5.73 5.05 2.99
CA ALA A 132 6.06 3.68 3.38
C ALA A 132 7.30 3.18 2.61
N SER A 133 8.13 2.40 3.30
CA SER A 133 9.34 1.78 2.77
C SER A 133 9.38 0.29 3.10
N PHE A 134 9.78 -0.54 2.14
CA PHE A 134 9.87 -2.00 2.33
C PHE A 134 10.88 -2.64 1.37
N ASP A 135 11.24 -3.88 1.66
CA ASP A 135 12.04 -4.73 0.81
C ASP A 135 11.14 -5.70 0.01
N TRP A 136 11.26 -5.64 -1.31
CA TRP A 136 10.49 -6.48 -2.22
C TRP A 136 10.75 -7.98 -2.01
N SER A 137 11.98 -8.35 -1.63
CA SER A 137 12.42 -9.74 -1.49
C SER A 137 11.67 -10.52 -0.41
N CYS A 138 11.29 -9.86 0.70
CA CYS A 138 10.58 -10.50 1.81
C CYS A 138 9.13 -10.00 1.98
N SER A 139 8.69 -9.05 1.14
CA SER A 139 7.35 -8.43 1.20
C SER A 139 7.12 -7.68 2.52
N GLY A 140 8.11 -6.91 2.95
CA GLY A 140 8.18 -6.22 4.23
C GLY A 140 9.61 -5.72 4.47
N ILE A 141 9.98 -5.33 5.70
CA ILE A 141 11.39 -5.10 6.03
C ILE A 141 12.05 -6.45 6.35
N CYS A 142 13.08 -6.83 5.61
CA CYS A 142 13.80 -8.08 5.88
C CYS A 142 14.58 -7.94 7.18
N ASP A 143 14.64 -9.00 7.99
CA ASP A 143 15.22 -8.97 9.34
C ASP A 143 14.68 -7.81 10.17
N SER A 144 13.35 -7.61 10.10
CA SER A 144 12.66 -6.43 10.65
C SER A 144 12.99 -6.11 12.10
N VAL A 145 13.22 -7.12 12.95
CA VAL A 145 13.61 -6.93 14.35
C VAL A 145 14.85 -6.05 14.48
N ASP A 146 15.82 -6.26 13.60
CA ASP A 146 17.10 -5.57 13.63
C ASP A 146 17.07 -4.32 12.73
N ARG A 147 16.47 -4.44 11.54
CA ARG A 147 16.55 -3.41 10.50
C ARG A 147 15.52 -2.29 10.60
N ILE A 148 14.40 -2.49 11.31
CA ILE A 148 13.35 -1.44 11.37
C ILE A 148 13.86 -0.13 11.97
N LYS A 149 14.80 -0.20 12.92
CA LYS A 149 15.39 0.98 13.53
C LYS A 149 16.24 1.77 12.55
N GLU A 150 17.08 1.09 11.79
CA GLU A 150 17.93 1.71 10.76
C GLU A 150 17.08 2.32 9.65
N VAL A 151 16.11 1.57 9.12
CA VAL A 151 15.19 2.04 8.08
C VAL A 151 14.43 3.26 8.56
N HIS A 152 13.92 3.24 9.79
CA HIS A 152 13.23 4.39 10.35
C HIS A 152 14.15 5.62 10.47
N GLN A 153 15.38 5.46 10.97
CA GLN A 153 16.33 6.56 11.10
C GLN A 153 16.69 7.21 9.76
N ARG A 154 16.78 6.42 8.68
CA ARG A 154 17.23 6.89 7.36
C ARG A 154 16.09 7.36 6.45
N CYS A 155 14.92 6.74 6.56
CA CYS A 155 13.80 7.02 5.69
C CYS A 155 12.76 7.97 6.30
N SER A 156 12.81 8.23 7.62
CA SER A 156 11.82 9.09 8.29
C SER A 156 11.84 10.53 7.79
N GLU A 157 10.69 11.18 7.85
CA GLU A 157 10.60 12.62 7.69
C GLU A 157 11.10 13.34 8.96
N ASN A 158 11.42 14.63 8.84
CA ASN A 158 11.87 15.42 9.99
C ASN A 158 10.81 15.38 11.11
N SER A 159 11.22 15.20 12.37
CA SER A 159 10.31 15.13 13.53
C SER A 159 9.40 16.35 13.70
N SER A 160 9.81 17.51 13.18
CA SER A 160 9.01 18.74 13.16
C SER A 160 7.99 18.81 12.02
N ALA A 161 8.02 17.89 11.04
CA ALA A 161 7.20 17.97 9.84
C ALA A 161 5.71 17.93 10.14
N ILE A 162 5.27 17.12 11.11
CA ILE A 162 3.85 17.03 11.47
C ILE A 162 3.34 18.32 12.13
N TRP A 163 4.18 18.97 12.94
CA TRP A 163 3.83 20.22 13.61
C TRP A 163 3.84 21.42 12.66
N ASN A 164 4.65 21.34 11.60
CA ASN A 164 4.75 22.37 10.56
C ASN A 164 3.81 22.10 9.36
N ALA A 165 3.10 20.97 9.35
CA ALA A 165 2.21 20.61 8.26
C ALA A 165 0.97 21.52 8.26
N VAL A 166 0.58 21.97 7.06
CA VAL A 166 -0.66 22.74 6.85
C VAL A 166 -1.54 21.90 5.92
N PHE A 167 -2.70 21.50 6.44
CA PHE A 167 -3.65 20.57 5.81
C PHE A 167 -4.93 21.27 5.32
#